data_AF-A0A3M1ZMS6-F1
#
_entry.id   AF-A0A3M1ZMS6-F1
#
_cell.length_a   1.000
_cell.length_b   1.000
_cell.length_c   1.000
_cell.angle_alpha   90.00
_cell.angle_beta   90.00
_cell.angle_gamma   90.00
#
_symmetry.space_group_name_H-M   'P 1'
#
loop_
_entity.id
_entity.type
_entity.pdbx_description
1 polymer ?
#
loop_
_entity_poly.entity_id
_entity_poly.type
_entity_poly.pdbx_seq_one_letter_code
_entity_poly.pdbx_strand_id
1 'polypeptide(L)' 'SEGIEGATANLMAPIVFNTETKRARQVVLEGSGLPLRAPLFPPEKKACEAGG' A
#
# COMPACT_ATOMS: atom_id res chain seq x y z
N SER A 1 -12.57 -12.66 -11.63
CA SER A 1 -12.25 -11.48 -10.80
C SER A 1 -10.80 -11.62 -10.37
N GLU A 2 -9.95 -10.62 -10.60
CA GLU A 2 -8.67 -10.55 -9.88
C GLU A 2 -9.00 -10.44 -8.39
N GLY A 3 -8.37 -11.29 -7.57
CA GLY A 3 -8.53 -11.24 -6.13
C GLY A 3 -7.73 -10.10 -5.52
N ILE A 4 -7.57 -10.12 -4.21
CA ILE A 4 -6.88 -9.04 -3.47
C ILE A 4 -5.36 -9.08 -3.64
N GLU A 5 -4.80 -10.12 -4.26
CA GLU A 5 -3.36 -10.38 -4.35
C GLU A 5 -2.59 -9.25 -5.06
N GLY A 6 -3.23 -8.55 -5.99
CA GLY A 6 -2.68 -7.37 -6.68
C GLY A 6 -2.89 -6.02 -5.97
N ALA A 7 -3.52 -6.01 -4.79
CA ALA A 7 -3.89 -4.77 -4.13
C ALA A 7 -2.67 -4.00 -3.62
N THR A 8 -2.76 -2.67 -3.65
CA THR A 8 -1.70 -1.76 -3.17
C THR A 8 -2.25 -0.73 -2.19
N ALA A 9 -1.43 -0.29 -1.24
CA ALA A 9 -1.71 0.83 -0.35
C ALA A 9 -0.91 2.08 -0.74
N ASN A 10 -1.53 3.26 -0.64
CA ASN A 10 -0.84 4.54 -0.74
C ASN A 10 -0.28 4.93 0.63
N LEU A 11 1.02 4.72 0.82
CA LEU A 11 1.69 5.04 2.08
C LEU A 11 2.09 6.51 2.19
N MET A 12 2.10 7.24 1.07
CA MET A 12 2.43 8.67 1.04
C MET A 12 1.26 9.57 1.46
N ALA A 13 0.02 9.10 1.38
CA ALA A 13 -1.16 9.89 1.69
C ALA A 13 -2.15 9.18 2.65
N PRO A 14 -1.74 8.92 3.91
CA PRO A 14 -2.61 8.29 4.89
C PRO A 14 -3.85 9.11 5.22
N ILE A 15 -4.89 8.41 5.65
CA ILE A 15 -6.04 9.00 6.32
C ILE A 15 -5.73 9.07 7.82
N VAL A 16 -5.72 10.28 8.37
CA VAL A 16 -5.56 10.53 9.80
C VAL A 16 -6.91 10.92 10.38
N PHE A 17 -7.36 10.19 11.40
CA PHE A 17 -8.60 10.46 12.12
C PHE A 17 -8.31 10.71 13.60
N ASN A 18 -8.69 11.89 14.08
CA ASN A 18 -8.68 12.19 15.51
C ASN A 18 -10.04 11.73 16.09
N THR A 19 -10.01 10.68 16.90
CA THR A 19 -11.21 10.01 17.44
C THR A 19 -11.96 10.83 18.48
N GLU A 20 -11.27 11.70 19.22
CA GLU A 20 -11.86 12.58 20.24
C GLU A 20 -12.68 13.70 19.59
N THR A 21 -12.08 14.40 18.63
CA THR A 21 -12.72 15.52 17.91
C THR A 21 -13.56 15.09 16.72
N LYS A 22 -13.48 13.80 16.35
CA LYS A 22 -14.12 13.21 15.16
C LYS A 22 -13.76 13.90 13.85
N ARG A 23 -12.54 14.42 13.74
CA ARG A 23 -12.04 15.10 12.54
C ARG A 23 -11.12 14.17 11.75
N ALA A 24 -11.26 14.20 10.43
CA ALA A 24 -10.44 13.41 9.50
C ALA A 24 -9.70 14.33 8.52
N ARG A 25 -8.52 13.89 8.06
CA ARG A 25 -7.79 14.50 6.94
C ARG A 25 -6.98 13.43 6.20
N GLN A 26 -6.89 13.54 4.89
CA GLN A 26 -5.84 12.88 4.12
C GLN A 26 -4.59 13.77 4.12
N VAL A 27 -3.47 13.25 4.64
CA VAL A 27 -2.24 14.02 4.82
C VAL A 27 -1.21 13.54 3.83
N VAL A 28 -0.64 14.44 3.02
CA VAL A 28 0.50 14.10 2.15
C VAL A 28 1.79 14.20 2.96
N LEU A 29 2.55 13.11 3.01
CA LEU A 29 3.82 12.98 3.75
C LEU A 29 5.00 13.35 2.84
N GLU A 30 5.16 14.64 2.54
CA GLU A 30 6.26 15.16 1.72
C GLU A 30 7.63 14.82 2.33
N GLY A 31 8.60 14.43 1.49
CA GLY A 31 9.95 14.08 1.93
C GLY A 31 10.10 12.75 2.68
N SER A 32 9.01 11.99 2.90
CA SER A 32 9.05 10.71 3.66
C SER A 32 9.75 9.55 2.95
N GLY A 33 9.89 9.62 1.62
CA GLY A 33 10.36 8.49 0.80
C GLY A 33 9.37 7.32 0.72
N LEU A 34 8.16 7.45 1.27
CA LEU A 34 7.14 6.39 1.24
C LEU A 34 6.51 6.25 -0.16
N PRO A 35 6.22 5.03 -0.62
CA PRO A 35 5.69 4.79 -1.95
C PRO A 35 4.21 5.16 -2.07
N LEU A 36 3.82 5.64 -3.26
CA LEU A 36 2.42 5.84 -3.65
C LEU A 36 1.66 4.50 -3.83
N ARG A 37 2.37 3.41 -4.14
CA ARG A 37 1.84 2.06 -4.32
C ARG A 37 2.75 1.04 -3.64
N ALA A 38 2.48 0.73 -2.39
CA ALA A 38 3.09 -0.41 -1.70
C ALA A 38 2.23 -1.66 -1.93
N PRO A 39 2.80 -2.78 -2.42
CA PRO A 39 2.08 -4.04 -2.48
C PRO A 39 1.58 -4.46 -1.08
N LEU A 40 0.31 -4.87 -0.98
CA LEU A 40 -0.25 -5.39 0.27
C LEU A 40 0.22 -6.81 0.56
N PHE A 41 0.53 -7.55 -0.50
CA PHE A 41 1.04 -8.92 -0.42
C PHE A 41 2.46 -8.98 -0.98
N PRO A 42 3.31 -9.88 -0.48
CA PRO A 42 4.60 -10.12 -1.09
C PRO A 42 4.42 -10.55 -2.55
N PRO A 43 5.37 -10.24 -3.44
CA PRO A 43 5.32 -10.71 -4.81
C PRO A 43 5.24 -12.24 -4.81
N GLU A 44 4.35 -12.80 -5.64
CA GLU A 44 4.29 -14.24 -5.82
C GLU A 44 5.70 -14.74 -6.15
N LYS A 45 6.15 -15.80 -5.45
CA LYS A 45 7.33 -16.51 -5.89
C LYS A 45 7.01 -17.02 -7.29
N LYS A 46 7.65 -16.44 -8.31
CA LYS A 46 7.77 -17.11 -9.61
C LYS A 46 8.34 -18.49 -9.28
N ALA A 47 7.58 -19.54 -9.53
CA ALA A 47 8.14 -20.89 -9.50
C ALA A 47 9.40 -20.84 -10.35
N CYS A 48 10.53 -21.35 -9.84
CA CYS A 48 11.75 -21.47 -10.63
C CYS A 48 11.33 -21.97 -12.01
N GLU A 49 11.61 -21.18 -13.04
CA GLU A 49 11.55 -21.67 -14.41
C GLU A 49 12.47 -22.89 -14.41
N ALA A 50 11.87 -24.08 -14.34
CA ALA A 50 12.54 -25.34 -14.57
C ALA A 50 12.85 -25.35 -16.07
N GLY A 51 13.86 -24.57 -16.44
CA GLY A 51 14.46 -24.56 -17.75
C GLY A 51 15.52 -25.64 -17.82
N GLY A 52 15.50 -26.37 -18.94
CA GLY A 52 16.57 -27.28 -19.37
C GLY A 52 16.06 -28.69 -19.61
#